data_AF-A0A2X5SJ22-F1
#
_entry.id   AF-A0A2X5SJ22-F1
#
_cell.length_a   1.000
_cell.length_b   1.000
_cell.length_c   1.000
_cell.angle_alpha   90.00
_cell.angle_beta   90.00
_cell.angle_gamma   90.00
#
_symmetry.space_group_name_H-M   'P 1'
#
loop_
_entity.id
_entity.type
_entity.pdbx_description
1 polymer ?
#
loop_
_entity_poly.entity_id
_entity_poly.type
_entity_poly.pdbx_seq_one_letter_code
_entity_poly.pdbx_strand_id
1 'polypeptide(L)' 'MDFVRNLFDASNTTDAEDIENIFEFKRLAEHPDGSDLIYYPSENREDSPEGVVQEVKEWHQVNGKSGFKS' A
#
# COMPACT_ATOMS: atom_id res chain seq x y z
N MET A 1 1.84 4.06 9.10
CA MET A 1 2.97 4.21 8.15
C MET A 1 3.84 2.98 8.15
N ASP A 2 4.21 2.45 9.32
CA ASP A 2 5.13 1.30 9.46
C ASP A 2 4.73 0.06 8.66
N PHE A 3 3.42 -0.22 8.57
CA PHE A 3 2.92 -1.35 7.77
C PHE A 3 3.39 -1.30 6.30
N VAL A 4 3.24 -0.15 5.62
CA VAL A 4 3.66 -0.03 4.21
C VAL A 4 5.19 -0.04 4.09
N ARG A 5 5.91 0.50 5.08
CA ARG A 5 7.38 0.44 5.09
C ARG A 5 7.89 -0.99 5.17
N ASN A 6 7.25 -1.84 5.97
CA ASN A 6 7.61 -3.26 6.06
C ASN A 6 7.37 -4.00 4.75
N LEU A 7 6.41 -3.57 3.92
CA LEU A 7 6.21 -4.14 2.58
C LEU A 7 7.37 -3.82 1.61
N PHE A 8 8.14 -2.77 1.87
CA PHE A 8 9.32 -2.39 1.09
C PHE A 8 10.62 -3.01 1.65
N ASP A 9 10.59 -3.51 2.89
CA ASP A 9 11.73 -4.12 3.57
C ASP A 9 11.33 -5.46 4.21
N ALA A 10 11.39 -6.50 3.38
CA ALA A 10 11.11 -7.89 3.78
C ALA A 10 12.22 -8.54 4.62
N SER A 11 13.24 -7.79 5.09
CA SER A 11 14.36 -8.36 5.84
C SER A 11 13.97 -8.97 7.19
N ASN A 12 12.78 -8.65 7.69
CA ASN A 12 12.29 -9.08 9.02
C ASN A 12 11.01 -9.94 8.96
N THR A 13 10.65 -10.43 7.77
CA THR A 13 9.46 -11.26 7.55
C THR A 13 9.86 -12.55 6.84
N THR A 14 9.01 -13.57 6.98
CA THR A 14 9.06 -14.78 6.17
C THR A 14 8.23 -14.60 4.89
N ASP A 15 8.48 -15.41 3.86
CA ASP A 15 7.67 -15.40 2.63
C ASP A 15 6.16 -15.53 2.90
N ALA A 16 5.78 -16.32 3.91
CA ALA A 16 4.38 -16.48 4.30
C ALA A 16 3.80 -15.17 4.90
N GLU A 17 4.55 -14.51 5.77
CA GLU A 17 4.16 -13.21 6.34
C GLU A 17 4.10 -12.12 5.27
N ASP A 18 5.01 -12.12 4.30
CA ASP A 18 4.98 -11.18 3.17
C ASP A 18 3.71 -11.36 2.33
N ILE A 19 3.34 -12.61 2.02
CA ILE A 19 2.11 -12.91 1.31
C ILE A 19 0.89 -12.39 2.10
N GLU A 20 0.83 -12.65 3.40
CA GLU A 20 -0.25 -12.16 4.26
C GLU A 20 -0.31 -10.63 4.32
N ASN A 21 0.84 -9.97 4.45
CA ASN A 21 0.95 -8.52 4.46
C ASN A 21 0.48 -7.91 3.14
N ILE A 22 0.81 -8.53 1.99
CA ILE A 22 0.32 -8.08 0.68
C ILE A 22 -1.20 -8.23 0.56
N PHE A 23 -1.78 -9.33 1.05
CA PHE A 23 -3.24 -9.49 1.07
C PHE A 23 -3.91 -8.47 1.98
N GLU A 24 -3.35 -8.21 3.16
CA GLU A 24 -3.87 -7.22 4.10
C GLU A 24 -3.77 -5.80 3.52
N PHE A 25 -2.68 -5.47 2.82
CA PHE A 25 -2.56 -4.21 2.08
C PHE A 25 -3.67 -4.05 1.05
N LYS A 26 -3.91 -5.06 0.21
CA LYS A 26 -5.00 -5.01 -0.79
C LYS A 26 -6.37 -4.84 -0.14
N ARG A 27 -6.61 -5.51 0.99
CA ARG A 27 -7.86 -5.40 1.74
C ARG A 27 -8.06 -4.00 2.33
N LEU A 28 -7.00 -3.35 2.80
CA LEU A 28 -7.04 -2.01 3.41
C LEU A 28 -7.08 -0.89 2.37
N ALA A 29 -6.31 -1.04 1.29
CA ALA A 29 -6.20 -0.03 0.24
C ALA A 29 -7.42 -0.03 -0.68
N GLU A 30 -8.06 -1.18 -0.85
CA GLU A 30 -9.26 -1.38 -1.69
C GLU A 30 -9.13 -0.81 -3.12
N HIS A 31 -7.90 -0.52 -3.55
CA HIS A 31 -7.54 0.08 -4.81
C HIS A 31 -7.56 -1.00 -5.89
N PRO A 32 -8.09 -0.73 -7.10
CA PRO A 32 -8.15 -1.73 -8.18
C PRO A 32 -6.77 -2.32 -8.51
N ASP A 33 -5.71 -1.49 -8.47
CA ASP A 33 -4.35 -1.92 -8.79
C ASP A 33 -3.72 -2.78 -7.68
N GLY A 34 -4.32 -2.81 -6.49
CA GLY A 34 -3.89 -3.69 -5.40
C GLY A 34 -2.38 -3.59 -5.11
N SER A 35 -1.70 -4.73 -5.14
CA SER A 35 -0.25 -4.83 -4.90
C SER A 35 0.61 -4.17 -5.97
N ASP A 36 0.08 -3.86 -7.14
CA ASP A 36 0.84 -3.19 -8.20
C ASP A 36 1.25 -1.78 -7.77
N LEU A 37 0.52 -1.20 -6.80
CA LEU A 37 0.95 0.03 -6.15
C LEU A 37 2.32 -0.10 -5.45
N ILE A 38 2.74 -1.30 -5.07
CA ILE A 38 4.04 -1.51 -4.39
C ILE A 38 5.12 -1.87 -5.42
N TYR A 39 4.80 -2.74 -6.39
CA TYR A 39 5.80 -3.31 -7.30
C TYR A 39 5.94 -2.56 -8.63
N TYR A 40 4.92 -1.81 -9.04
CA TYR A 40 4.83 -1.13 -10.33
C TYR A 40 4.26 0.29 -10.16
N PRO A 41 4.97 1.16 -9.40
CA PRO A 41 4.51 2.53 -9.19
C PRO A 41 4.42 3.28 -10.53
N SER A 42 3.41 4.14 -10.64
CA SER A 42 3.25 4.99 -11.81
C SER A 42 4.32 6.09 -11.85
N GLU A 43 4.68 6.56 -13.06
CA GLU A 43 5.72 7.59 -13.24
C GLU A 43 5.37 8.94 -12.57
N ASN A 44 4.10 9.16 -12.22
CA ASN A 44 3.61 10.40 -11.62
C ASN A 44 3.64 10.41 -10.08
N ARG A 45 4.24 9.41 -9.42
CA ARG A 45 4.52 9.45 -7.98
C ARG A 45 5.88 8.88 -7.64
N GLU A 46 6.29 9.11 -6.40
CA GLU A 46 7.52 8.53 -5.85
C GLU A 46 7.35 7.02 -5.60
N ASP A 47 8.40 6.26 -5.94
CA ASP A 47 8.56 4.85 -5.54
C ASP A 47 9.01 4.77 -4.08
N SER A 48 8.08 5.10 -3.18
CA SER A 48 8.30 5.12 -1.74
C SER A 48 7.06 4.68 -0.97
N PRO A 49 7.20 4.20 0.29
CA PRO A 49 6.07 3.92 1.17
C PRO A 49 5.12 5.12 1.34
N GLU A 50 5.68 6.33 1.43
CA GLU A 50 4.94 7.59 1.50
C GLU A 50 4.13 7.84 0.22
N GLY A 51 4.73 7.62 -0.95
CA GLY A 51 4.05 7.72 -2.25
C GLY A 51 2.86 6.77 -2.37
N VAL A 52 3.02 5.51 -1.95
CA VAL A 52 1.91 4.53 -1.91
C VAL A 52 0.79 5.00 -1.00
N VAL A 53 1.11 5.43 0.22
CA VAL A 53 0.09 5.88 1.19
C VAL A 53 -0.65 7.12 0.68
N GLN A 54 0.06 8.04 0.01
CA GLN A 54 -0.56 9.22 -0.57
C GLN A 54 -1.55 8.85 -1.67
N GLU A 55 -1.16 8.01 -2.63
CA GLU A 55 -2.04 7.60 -3.73
C GLU A 55 -3.31 6.90 -3.21
N VAL A 56 -3.16 5.99 -2.24
CA VAL A 56 -4.33 5.30 -1.66
C VAL A 56 -5.26 6.27 -0.95
N LYS A 57 -4.72 7.27 -0.23
CA LYS A 57 -5.55 8.31 0.43
C LYS A 57 -6.31 9.16 -0.59
N GLU A 58 -5.64 9.59 -1.66
CA GLU A 58 -6.26 10.37 -2.74
C GLU A 58 -7.36 9.56 -3.43
N TRP A 59 -7.12 8.28 -3.71
CA TRP A 59 -8.12 7.40 -4.29
C TRP A 59 -9.32 7.19 -3.37
N HIS A 60 -9.11 6.93 -2.07
CA HIS A 60 -10.19 6.82 -1.08
C HIS A 60 -11.05 8.09 -1.06
N GLN A 61 -10.41 9.27 -1.07
CA GLN A 61 -11.09 10.56 -1.05
C GLN A 61 -11.98 10.75 -2.29
N VAL A 62 -11.47 10.45 -3.49
CA VAL A 62 -12.23 10.56 -4.75
C VAL A 62 -13.39 9.55 -4.82
N ASN A 63 -13.24 8.39 -4.19
CA ASN A 63 -14.25 7.32 -4.18
C ASN A 63 -15.19 7.35 -2.97
N GLY A 64 -15.14 8.40 -2.15
CA GLY A 64 -16.03 8.56 -0.98
C GLY A 64 -15.81 7.52 0.11
N LYS A 65 -14.63 6.90 0.18
CA LYS A 65 -14.27 5.94 1.22
C LYS A 65 -13.70 6.65 2.43
N SER A 66 -13.92 6.08 3.61
CA SER A 66 -13.30 6.56 4.84
C SER A 66 -11.77 6.53 4.70
N GLY A 67 -11.11 7.59 5.15
CA GLY A 67 -9.65 7.61 5.28
C GLY A 67 -9.16 6.62 6.34
N PHE A 68 -7.85 6.37 6.36
CA PHE A 68 -7.23 5.56 7.39
C PHE A 68 -7.46 6.15 8.79
N LYS A 69 -7.62 5.27 9.78
CA LYS A 69 -7.61 5.70 11.18
C LYS A 69 -6.25 6.32 11.51
N SER A 70 -6.29 7.43 12.25
CA SER A 70 -5.11 8.10 12.80
C SER A 70 -4.41 7.27 13.87
#